data_AF-A0A7L0A9Q9-F1
#
_entry.id   AF-A0A7L0A9Q9-F1
#
_cell.length_a   1.000
_cell.length_b   1.000
_cell.length_c   1.000
_cell.angle_alpha   90.00
_cell.angle_beta   90.00
_cell.angle_gamma   90.00
#
_symmetry.space_group_name_H-M   'P 1'
#
loop_
_entity.id
_entity.type
_entity.pdbx_description
1 polymer ?
#
loop_
_entity_poly.entity_id
_entity_poly.type
_entity_poly.pdbx_seq_one_letter_code
_entity_poly.pdbx_strand_id
1 'polypeptide(L)'
;QKNSCILPEDLKNFYLMTDGFQMTWSVKTDDTPMPLGSMVINSVSKLCRLGGSSMYTLPNAPTLADLEDDTDEEGNGDKPEKPHFDSRSLIFELDPCNGNGKVCLVYKHTKPVVSPDTEIWFLDRALYWHFLTKTFTAYYRLLITHLGLPQWQYAFTSYGVSPQAK
;
A
#
# COMPACT_ATOMS: atom_id res chain seq x y z
N GLN A 1 -4.83 22.40 3.01
CA GLN A 1 -5.19 20.96 2.89
C GLN A 1 -4.94 20.53 1.46
N LYS A 2 -3.94 19.69 1.19
CA LYS A 2 -3.53 19.33 -0.20
C LYS A 2 -4.34 18.18 -0.81
N ASN A 3 -4.97 17.34 0.03
CA ASN A 3 -5.60 16.07 -0.40
C ASN A 3 -7.06 15.90 0.04
N SER A 4 -7.69 16.93 0.64
CA SER A 4 -9.10 16.92 1.10
C SER A 4 -9.53 15.71 1.96
N CYS A 5 -8.58 15.03 2.63
CA CYS A 5 -8.85 13.90 3.52
C CYS A 5 -8.18 14.09 4.89
N ILE A 6 -8.71 13.40 5.90
CA ILE A 6 -8.16 13.37 7.27
C ILE A 6 -7.37 12.07 7.41
N LEU A 7 -6.15 12.13 7.93
CA LEU A 7 -5.36 10.92 8.20
C LEU A 7 -6.04 10.07 9.30
N PRO A 8 -6.09 8.74 9.18
CA PRO A 8 -6.51 7.89 10.29
C PRO A 8 -5.61 8.12 11.50
N GLU A 9 -6.20 8.04 12.69
CA GLU A 9 -5.58 8.51 13.93
C GLU A 9 -4.27 7.80 14.25
N ASP A 10 -4.17 6.49 13.96
CA ASP A 10 -2.95 5.72 14.20
C ASP A 10 -1.80 6.11 13.26
N LEU A 11 -2.09 6.32 11.97
CA LEU A 11 -1.11 6.83 11.00
C LEU A 11 -0.69 8.27 11.32
N LYS A 12 -1.63 9.11 11.73
CA LYS A 12 -1.35 10.47 12.19
C LYS A 12 -0.42 10.46 13.39
N ASN A 13 -0.69 9.62 14.40
CA ASN A 13 0.15 9.49 15.58
C ASN A 13 1.55 9.00 15.23
N PHE A 14 1.67 8.07 14.27
CA PHE A 14 2.96 7.68 13.72
C PHE A 14 3.71 8.88 13.11
N TYR A 15 3.07 9.66 12.23
CA TYR A 15 3.72 10.80 11.59
C TYR A 15 4.04 11.97 12.53
N LEU A 16 3.28 12.14 13.62
CA LEU A 16 3.61 13.07 14.69
C LEU A 16 4.87 12.64 15.46
N MET A 17 5.15 11.34 15.51
CA MET A 17 6.34 10.78 16.15
C MET A 17 7.53 10.69 15.19
N THR A 18 7.31 10.34 13.92
CA THR A 18 8.37 10.17 12.90
C THR A 18 7.81 10.41 11.50
N ASP A 19 8.39 11.34 10.73
CA ASP A 19 7.97 11.63 9.34
C ASP A 19 8.54 10.61 8.34
N GLY A 20 7.95 9.41 8.34
CA GLY A 20 8.38 8.27 7.55
C GLY A 20 9.35 7.36 8.32
N PHE A 21 9.66 6.20 7.76
CA PHE A 21 10.54 5.21 8.37
C PHE A 21 11.30 4.46 7.28
N GLN A 22 12.60 4.25 7.50
CA GLN A 22 13.41 3.40 6.65
C GLN A 22 14.41 2.64 7.50
N MET A 23 14.37 1.31 7.45
CA MET A 23 15.34 0.44 8.09
C MET A 23 15.74 -0.65 7.12
N THR A 24 17.04 -0.77 6.88
CA THR A 24 17.61 -1.83 6.04
C THR A 24 18.60 -2.63 6.85
N TRP A 25 18.71 -3.93 6.57
CA TRP A 25 19.68 -4.80 7.22
C TRP A 25 20.26 -5.80 6.22
N SER A 26 21.49 -6.22 6.51
CA SER A 26 22.27 -7.13 5.69
C SER A 26 22.91 -8.20 6.54
N VAL A 27 23.22 -9.34 5.93
CA VAL A 27 24.06 -10.38 6.52
C VAL A 27 25.38 -10.41 5.77
N LYS A 28 26.46 -10.63 6.52
CA LYS A 28 27.80 -10.76 5.97
C LYS A 28 28.12 -12.23 5.74
N THR A 29 28.32 -12.61 4.48
CA THR A 29 28.83 -13.94 4.08
C THR A 29 30.11 -13.73 3.28
N ASP A 30 31.19 -14.43 3.63
CA ASP A 30 32.50 -14.37 2.96
C ASP A 30 32.98 -12.93 2.66
N ASP A 31 32.92 -12.06 3.67
CA ASP A 31 33.26 -10.64 3.60
C ASP A 31 32.42 -9.74 2.67
N THR A 32 31.37 -10.29 2.05
CA THR A 32 30.41 -9.52 1.24
C THR A 32 29.11 -9.24 2.03
N PRO A 33 28.72 -7.97 2.21
CA PRO A 33 27.43 -7.63 2.81
C PRO A 33 26.30 -7.87 1.81
N MET A 34 25.39 -8.78 2.14
CA MET A 34 24.23 -9.14 1.34
C MET A 34 22.98 -8.49 1.95
N PRO A 35 22.32 -7.53 1.27
CA PRO A 35 21.11 -6.90 1.80
C PRO A 35 19.98 -7.94 1.88
N LEU A 36 19.40 -8.11 3.06
CA LEU A 36 18.37 -9.13 3.31
C LEU A 36 17.00 -8.57 3.64
N GLY A 37 16.90 -7.37 4.19
CA GLY A 37 15.60 -6.78 4.48
C GLY A 37 15.58 -5.27 4.40
N SER A 38 14.44 -4.74 4.01
CA SER A 38 14.15 -3.32 3.85
C SER A 38 12.72 -3.05 4.29
N MET A 39 12.57 -2.28 5.36
CA MET A 39 11.30 -1.77 5.84
C MET A 39 11.19 -0.30 5.49
N VAL A 40 10.14 0.09 4.77
CA VAL A 40 9.94 1.47 4.32
C VAL A 40 8.51 1.92 4.59
N ILE A 41 8.38 3.15 5.10
CA ILE A 41 7.13 3.90 5.17
C ILE A 41 7.45 5.30 4.69
N ASN A 42 6.80 5.73 3.62
CA ASN A 42 7.00 7.04 3.02
C ASN A 42 6.70 8.15 4.03
N SER A 43 7.48 9.23 3.97
CA SER A 43 7.16 10.47 4.68
C SER A 43 5.86 11.07 4.15
N VAL A 44 5.21 11.93 4.93
CA VAL A 44 3.95 12.59 4.53
C VAL A 44 4.12 13.36 3.21
N SER A 45 5.28 13.97 3.01
CA SER A 45 5.65 14.67 1.78
C SER A 45 5.77 13.78 0.54
N LYS A 46 6.09 12.49 0.75
CA LYS A 46 6.27 11.47 -0.30
C LYS A 46 5.03 10.61 -0.51
N LEU A 47 3.94 10.82 0.23
CA LEU A 47 2.67 10.13 -0.01
C LEU A 47 2.10 10.53 -1.36
N CYS A 48 2.31 9.68 -2.36
CA CYS A 48 1.78 9.86 -3.71
C CYS A 48 0.37 9.28 -3.78
N ARG A 49 -0.58 10.08 -4.27
CA ARG A 49 -1.93 9.61 -4.57
C ARG A 49 -1.92 8.77 -5.85
N LEU A 50 -2.47 7.57 -5.81
CA LEU A 50 -2.71 6.74 -6.99
C LEU A 50 -4.05 7.12 -7.64
N GLY A 51 -4.13 7.11 -8.96
CA GLY A 51 -5.35 7.45 -9.74
C GLY A 51 -5.72 8.95 -9.77
N GLY A 52 -5.05 9.81 -8.98
CA GLY A 52 -5.28 11.25 -8.96
C GLY A 52 -4.34 12.02 -9.89
N SER A 53 -4.89 12.62 -10.94
CA SER A 53 -4.35 13.73 -11.76
C SER A 53 -2.83 13.84 -11.82
N SER A 54 -2.21 13.16 -12.79
CA SER A 54 -0.91 13.62 -13.30
C SER A 54 -1.09 15.03 -13.89
N MET A 55 -0.16 15.95 -13.64
CA MET A 55 -0.18 17.33 -14.20
C MET A 55 -0.18 17.36 -15.75
N TYR A 56 -0.03 16.20 -16.38
CA TYR A 56 0.00 16.00 -17.83
C TYR A 56 -1.25 15.29 -18.37
N THR A 57 -2.34 15.22 -17.59
CA THR A 57 -3.57 14.58 -18.05
C THR A 57 -4.23 15.42 -19.15
N LEU A 58 -4.07 14.97 -20.40
CA LEU A 58 -4.91 15.42 -21.51
C LEU A 58 -6.37 15.04 -21.22
N PRO A 59 -7.34 15.84 -21.67
CA PRO A 59 -8.73 15.39 -21.69
C PRO A 59 -8.79 14.08 -22.47
N ASN A 60 -9.34 13.03 -21.84
CA ASN A 60 -9.43 11.64 -22.35
C ASN A 60 -8.11 10.85 -22.42
N ALA A 61 -7.06 11.21 -21.67
CA ALA A 61 -5.92 10.31 -21.52
C ALA A 61 -6.32 9.04 -20.76
N PRO A 62 -5.84 7.84 -21.17
CA PRO A 62 -6.07 6.62 -20.41
C PRO A 62 -5.47 6.75 -19.00
N THR A 63 -6.19 6.20 -18.03
CA THR A 63 -5.94 6.24 -16.59
C THR A 63 -5.81 4.82 -16.04
N LEU A 64 -5.39 4.67 -14.78
CA LEU A 64 -5.36 3.36 -14.13
C LEU A 64 -6.75 2.73 -14.00
N ALA A 65 -7.82 3.54 -14.01
CA ALA A 65 -9.18 3.04 -13.99
C ALA A 65 -9.53 2.27 -15.27
N ASP A 66 -8.90 2.59 -16.41
CA ASP A 66 -9.13 1.88 -17.68
C ASP A 66 -8.46 0.49 -17.73
N LEU A 67 -7.61 0.18 -16.74
CA LEU A 67 -6.95 -1.13 -16.60
C LEU A 67 -7.63 -2.02 -15.54
N GLU A 68 -8.67 -1.54 -14.86
CA GLU A 68 -9.43 -2.37 -13.93
C GLU A 68 -10.25 -3.39 -14.70
N ASP A 69 -10.13 -4.66 -14.30
CA ASP A 69 -10.96 -5.74 -14.86
C ASP A 69 -12.30 -5.74 -14.12
N ASP A 70 -13.39 -5.44 -14.82
CA ASP A 70 -14.78 -5.42 -14.31
C ASP A 70 -15.32 -6.83 -13.98
N THR A 71 -14.48 -7.86 -13.96
CA THR A 71 -14.85 -9.18 -13.44
C THR A 71 -15.02 -9.11 -11.93
N ASP A 72 -16.15 -8.57 -11.52
CA ASP A 72 -16.72 -8.72 -10.19
C ASP A 72 -16.90 -10.22 -9.94
N GLU A 73 -16.00 -10.83 -9.15
CA GLU A 73 -16.36 -12.05 -8.45
C GLU A 73 -17.46 -11.66 -7.46
N GLU A 74 -18.70 -11.97 -7.85
CA GLU A 74 -19.91 -11.78 -7.07
C GLU A 74 -19.67 -12.12 -5.59
N GLY A 75 -20.07 -11.17 -4.76
CA GLY A 75 -19.73 -11.12 -3.35
C GLY A 75 -20.03 -12.41 -2.59
N ASN A 76 -18.97 -13.05 -2.11
CA ASN A 76 -19.07 -13.77 -0.85
C ASN A 76 -19.00 -12.71 0.25
N GLY A 77 -20.13 -12.43 0.93
CA GLY A 77 -20.37 -11.29 1.82
C GLY A 77 -19.46 -11.16 3.06
N ASP A 78 -18.36 -11.89 3.12
CA ASP A 78 -17.38 -11.90 4.21
C ASP A 78 -16.01 -11.31 3.79
N LYS A 79 -15.78 -11.03 2.49
CA LYS A 79 -14.52 -10.44 2.01
C LYS A 79 -14.61 -8.92 1.88
N PRO A 80 -13.53 -8.17 2.22
CA PRO A 80 -13.52 -6.73 2.03
C PRO A 80 -13.60 -6.39 0.54
N GLU A 81 -14.46 -5.42 0.22
CA GLU A 81 -14.62 -4.87 -1.14
C GLU A 81 -13.29 -4.31 -1.65
N LYS A 82 -12.92 -4.66 -2.88
CA LYS A 82 -11.66 -4.27 -3.50
C LYS A 82 -11.64 -2.75 -3.76
N PRO A 83 -10.50 -2.07 -3.57
CA PRO A 83 -10.34 -0.67 -3.94
C PRO A 83 -10.50 -0.45 -5.44
N HIS A 84 -10.93 0.76 -5.79
CA HIS A 84 -10.99 1.22 -7.19
C HIS A 84 -10.11 2.46 -7.38
N PHE A 85 -9.47 2.60 -8.54
CA PHE A 85 -8.64 3.74 -8.94
C PHE A 85 -9.47 4.98 -9.31
N ASP A 86 -10.79 4.89 -9.27
CA ASP A 86 -11.72 5.97 -9.57
C ASP A 86 -12.07 6.84 -8.33
N SER A 87 -13.10 7.68 -8.46
CA SER A 87 -13.54 8.59 -7.39
C SER A 87 -14.13 7.89 -6.15
N ARG A 88 -14.36 6.57 -6.17
CA ARG A 88 -14.91 5.81 -5.05
C ARG A 88 -13.89 5.60 -3.93
N SER A 89 -12.60 5.55 -4.27
CA SER A 89 -11.51 5.38 -3.30
C SER A 89 -10.46 6.48 -3.40
N LEU A 90 -9.85 6.85 -2.27
CA LEU A 90 -8.62 7.65 -2.26
C LEU A 90 -7.47 6.75 -1.84
N ILE A 91 -6.45 6.67 -2.68
CA ILE A 91 -5.37 5.70 -2.51
C ILE A 91 -4.05 6.45 -2.37
N PHE A 92 -3.29 6.16 -1.31
CA PHE A 92 -1.97 6.75 -1.06
C PHE A 92 -0.93 5.65 -0.88
N GLU A 93 0.20 5.77 -1.58
CA GLU A 93 1.31 4.84 -1.48
C GLU A 93 2.07 5.03 -0.17
N LEU A 94 2.04 4.02 0.70
CA LEU A 94 2.80 3.98 1.96
C LEU A 94 4.19 3.38 1.77
N ASP A 95 4.32 2.32 0.97
CA ASP A 95 5.60 1.61 0.74
C ASP A 95 5.71 1.22 -0.73
N PRO A 96 6.79 1.59 -1.44
CA PRO A 96 7.03 1.18 -2.83
C PRO A 96 7.53 -0.28 -2.99
N CYS A 97 7.72 -1.02 -1.89
CA CYS A 97 8.11 -2.44 -1.84
C CYS A 97 9.28 -2.83 -2.77
N ASN A 98 10.25 -1.93 -2.92
CA ASN A 98 11.38 -2.05 -3.85
C ASN A 98 10.96 -2.44 -5.28
N GLY A 99 9.80 -1.95 -5.75
CA GLY A 99 9.29 -2.20 -7.11
C GLY A 99 8.57 -3.54 -7.31
N ASN A 100 8.40 -4.35 -6.25
CA ASN A 100 7.66 -5.62 -6.34
C ASN A 100 6.13 -5.46 -6.23
N GLY A 101 5.66 -4.23 -6.10
CA GLY A 101 4.27 -3.88 -5.83
C GLY A 101 4.26 -2.60 -4.99
N LYS A 102 3.12 -2.31 -4.36
CA LYS A 102 2.95 -1.14 -3.49
C LYS A 102 2.06 -1.51 -2.31
N VAL A 103 2.41 -1.07 -1.10
CA VAL A 103 1.43 -1.04 -0.03
C VAL A 103 0.76 0.32 -0.02
N CYS A 104 -0.57 0.31 -0.01
CA CYS A 104 -1.39 1.49 -0.12
C CYS A 104 -2.34 1.64 1.06
N LEU A 105 -2.48 2.87 1.54
CA LEU A 105 -3.58 3.31 2.38
C LEU A 105 -4.76 3.65 1.48
N VAL A 106 -5.89 2.98 1.69
CA VAL A 106 -7.11 3.15 0.90
C VAL A 106 -8.18 3.73 1.80
N TYR A 107 -8.73 4.87 1.42
CA TYR A 107 -9.94 5.44 2.03
C TYR A 107 -11.15 4.92 1.30
N LYS A 108 -12.01 4.21 2.01
CA LYS A 108 -13.32 3.77 1.54
C LYS A 108 -14.31 4.91 1.72
N HIS A 109 -15.14 5.14 0.70
CA HIS A 109 -16.21 6.14 0.71
C HIS A 109 -15.73 7.57 0.98
N THR A 110 -15.59 8.35 -0.09
CA THR A 110 -15.09 9.74 -0.08
C THR A 110 -16.01 10.78 0.58
N LYS A 111 -17.04 10.37 1.32
CA LYS A 111 -17.92 11.28 2.06
C LYS A 111 -17.21 11.78 3.33
N PRO A 112 -17.49 13.02 3.78
CA PRO A 112 -16.90 13.56 5.00
C PRO A 112 -17.46 12.81 6.21
N VAL A 113 -16.73 11.79 6.66
CA VAL A 113 -17.03 11.05 7.89
C VAL A 113 -16.14 11.57 9.01
N VAL A 114 -16.67 11.61 10.23
CA VAL A 114 -15.96 12.01 11.47
C VAL A 114 -14.71 11.14 11.71
N SER A 115 -14.73 9.90 11.24
CA SER A 115 -13.61 8.96 11.22
C SER A 115 -13.44 8.40 9.80
N PRO A 116 -12.26 8.54 9.17
CA PRO A 116 -12.05 7.97 7.85
C PRO A 116 -12.08 6.44 7.94
N ASP A 117 -12.88 5.81 7.09
CA ASP A 117 -12.85 4.35 6.92
C ASP A 117 -11.66 4.02 6.02
N THR A 118 -10.60 3.49 6.61
CA THR A 118 -9.35 3.21 5.90
C THR A 118 -8.94 1.77 6.03
N GLU A 119 -8.32 1.24 4.98
CA GLU A 119 -7.74 -0.08 4.95
C GLU A 119 -6.34 -0.04 4.32
N ILE A 120 -5.56 -1.09 4.57
CA ILE A 120 -4.23 -1.27 4.00
C ILE A 120 -4.27 -2.44 3.04
N TRP A 121 -3.90 -2.15 1.79
CA TRP A 121 -3.91 -3.11 0.69
C TRP A 121 -2.54 -3.19 0.04
N PHE A 122 -2.19 -4.38 -0.44
CA PHE A 122 -1.06 -4.61 -1.32
C PHE A 122 -1.55 -4.61 -2.77
N LEU A 123 -1.01 -3.72 -3.58
CA LEU A 123 -1.18 -3.67 -5.02
C LEU A 123 0.01 -4.36 -5.67
N ASP A 124 -0.22 -5.49 -6.34
CA ASP A 124 0.86 -6.20 -7.02
C ASP A 124 1.22 -5.55 -8.37
N ARG A 125 2.22 -6.11 -9.07
CA ARG A 125 2.67 -5.59 -10.38
C ARG A 125 1.67 -5.80 -11.52
N ALA A 126 0.70 -6.69 -11.35
CA ALA A 126 -0.38 -6.91 -12.29
C ALA A 126 -1.63 -6.08 -11.94
N LEU A 127 -1.51 -5.15 -11.00
CA LEU A 127 -2.57 -4.27 -10.50
C LEU A 127 -3.70 -5.01 -9.76
N TYR A 128 -3.45 -6.22 -9.25
CA TYR A 128 -4.41 -6.88 -8.38
C TYR A 128 -4.30 -6.39 -6.94
N TRP A 129 -5.46 -6.18 -6.34
CA TRP A 129 -5.61 -5.78 -4.94
C TRP A 129 -5.66 -6.99 -4.01
N HIS A 130 -4.78 -6.98 -3.02
CA HIS A 130 -4.70 -7.99 -1.96
C HIS A 130 -4.84 -7.34 -0.60
N PHE A 131 -5.84 -7.76 0.17
CA PHE A 131 -6.08 -7.18 1.49
C PHE A 131 -4.97 -7.58 2.46
N LEU A 132 -4.37 -6.61 3.16
CA LEU A 132 -3.42 -6.89 4.24
C LEU A 132 -4.07 -6.75 5.60
N THR A 133 -4.68 -5.58 5.88
CA THR A 133 -5.25 -5.31 7.19
C THR A 133 -6.13 -4.05 7.23
N LYS A 134 -6.86 -3.86 8.32
CA LYS A 134 -7.76 -2.72 8.54
C LYS A 134 -7.08 -1.46 9.10
N THR A 135 -5.90 -1.57 9.72
CA THR A 135 -5.27 -0.41 10.39
C THR A 135 -3.80 -0.31 10.07
N PHE A 136 -3.29 0.92 10.07
CA PHE A 136 -1.86 1.17 9.88
C PHE A 136 -1.03 0.49 10.97
N THR A 137 -1.51 0.51 12.22
CA THR A 137 -0.82 -0.14 13.34
C THR A 137 -0.66 -1.64 13.11
N ALA A 138 -1.69 -2.30 12.58
CA ALA A 138 -1.61 -3.71 12.25
C ALA A 138 -0.63 -3.97 11.09
N TYR A 139 -0.59 -3.08 10.09
CA TYR A 139 0.36 -3.16 8.99
C TYR A 139 1.80 -2.98 9.49
N TYR A 140 2.04 -2.01 10.37
CA TYR A 140 3.34 -1.79 10.99
C TYR A 140 3.84 -3.02 11.75
N ARG A 141 2.93 -3.72 12.46
CA ARG A 141 3.27 -5.00 13.08
C ARG A 141 3.64 -6.06 12.05
N LEU A 142 2.88 -6.20 10.95
CA LEU A 142 3.23 -7.13 9.87
C LEU A 142 4.60 -6.83 9.27
N LEU A 143 4.92 -5.55 9.04
CA LEU A 143 6.22 -5.10 8.53
C LEU A 143 7.37 -5.55 9.44
N ILE A 144 7.21 -5.39 10.75
CA ILE A 144 8.18 -5.84 11.76
C ILE A 144 8.25 -7.36 11.82
N THR A 145 7.10 -8.06 11.85
CA THR A 145 7.05 -9.53 11.93
C THR A 145 7.79 -10.19 10.76
N HIS A 146 7.72 -9.61 9.57
CA HIS A 146 8.40 -10.10 8.39
C HIS A 146 9.79 -9.47 8.18
N LEU A 147 10.27 -8.64 9.11
CA LEU A 147 11.59 -7.98 9.07
C LEU A 147 11.88 -7.21 7.78
N GLY A 148 10.86 -6.82 7.02
CA GLY A 148 11.02 -6.24 5.68
C GLY A 148 11.72 -7.16 4.68
N LEU A 149 11.62 -8.48 4.82
CA LEU A 149 12.17 -9.44 3.86
C LEU A 149 11.58 -9.21 2.45
N PRO A 150 12.36 -9.37 1.37
CA PRO A 150 11.87 -9.22 0.01
C PRO A 150 10.57 -9.99 -0.22
N GLN A 151 9.57 -9.32 -0.82
CA GLN A 151 8.32 -9.94 -1.27
C GLN A 151 7.46 -10.57 -0.16
N TRP A 152 7.67 -10.25 1.12
CA TRP A 152 6.88 -10.82 2.21
C TRP A 152 5.36 -10.58 2.05
N GLN A 153 4.97 -9.47 1.41
CA GLN A 153 3.57 -9.14 1.13
C GLN A 153 2.87 -10.20 0.27
N TYR A 154 3.63 -10.90 -0.59
CA TYR A 154 3.09 -11.98 -1.42
C TYR A 154 2.62 -13.19 -0.60
N ALA A 155 3.00 -13.31 0.68
CA ALA A 155 2.44 -14.30 1.61
C ALA A 155 0.92 -14.16 1.80
N PHE A 156 0.35 -12.98 1.52
CA PHE A 156 -1.08 -12.68 1.61
C PHE A 156 -1.80 -12.79 0.26
N THR A 157 -1.12 -13.30 -0.76
CA THR A 157 -1.65 -13.48 -2.12
C THR A 157 -1.79 -14.98 -2.43
N SER A 158 -2.60 -15.32 -3.44
CA SER A 158 -2.73 -16.71 -3.91
C SER A 158 -1.43 -17.27 -4.53
N TYR A 159 -0.50 -16.41 -4.92
CA TYR A 159 0.78 -16.78 -5.53
C TYR A 159 1.82 -17.24 -4.50
N GLY A 160 1.76 -16.70 -3.28
CA GLY A 160 2.75 -16.93 -2.24
C GLY A 160 4.10 -16.26 -2.53
N VAL A 161 5.01 -16.36 -1.55
CA VAL A 161 6.38 -15.82 -1.65
C VAL A 161 7.20 -16.63 -2.65
N SER A 162 8.01 -15.95 -3.46
CA SER A 162 8.86 -16.62 -4.46
C SER A 162 9.86 -17.58 -3.79
N PRO A 163 10.28 -18.67 -4.47
CA PRO A 163 11.25 -19.60 -3.90
C PRO A 163 12.60 -18.95 -3.56
N GLN A 164 12.94 -17.84 -4.21
CA GLN A 164 14.17 -17.07 -3.94
C GLN A 164 14.09 -16.21 -2.68
N ALA A 165 12.88 -15.98 -2.17
CA ALA A 165 12.61 -15.22 -0.96
C ALA A 165 12.22 -16.11 0.24
N LYS A 166 12.28 -17.44 0.08
CA LYS A 166 12.22 -18.43 1.18
C LYS A 166 13.62 -18.74 1.68
#